data_AF-A0A1M5Q072-F1
#
_entry.id   AF-A0A1M5Q072-F1
#
_cell.length_a   1.000
_cell.length_b   1.000
_cell.length_c   1.000
_cell.angle_alpha   90.00
_cell.angle_beta   90.00
_cell.angle_gamma   90.00
#
_symmetry.space_group_name_H-M   'P 1'
#
loop_
_entity.id
_entity.type
_entity.pdbx_description
1 polymer ?
#
loop_
_entity_poly.entity_id
_entity_poly.type
_entity_poly.pdbx_seq_one_letter_code
_entity_poly.pdbx_strand_id
1 'polypeptide(L)'
;MSNGKIIEIAGTTITECVKGDYELYGDNIFSTAGKEVHEEGKENGKTHGDPKGPPVVDAEPIEAKCIVQFRPNAGYNGEYGFDWVRFGDTGVKGDTWYRDIIGEMAIDKSGNPVFVNQVSKYDLLLRSFKNMVIPWKGKVKGNPYLYTQAVMTLWEGSTAKLSLKVEMVEKPEKLIIRQRKKSAEEPDYFTFNVTDVTIKDGKYNLTDFLEISCTQSFDTDQFIDVMAVVGETEVLAGCLTILKNGKAHRKSVKILFVNITTAEGSVKLTGEEARIKKYLKQAYVDATVVYAKMDLTKDKAYNDEMDNGEANFNTDLRFHERLYEKFKKQKIGKKVIGKTYDNYYHIFFTKKILGNKDGYLLGEVDDIGGDHAIILDVRGVSKTTGTPLNSIISTAAHEFFHLMGLSHTFLNKSKFVFKKFHTDNVMDYSDIVTKDIPGIYTFKWQWSIVQSTIAAKKKARKGK
;
A
#
# COMPACT_ATOMS: atom_id res chain seq x y z
N MET A 1 -35.61 2.75 -21.00
CA MET A 1 -35.34 3.98 -20.24
C MET A 1 -36.11 3.88 -18.94
N SER A 2 -35.48 3.39 -17.87
CA SER A 2 -36.06 3.48 -16.52
C SER A 2 -35.63 4.82 -15.91
N ASN A 3 -36.60 5.60 -15.43
CA ASN A 3 -36.35 6.88 -14.78
C ASN A 3 -35.69 6.62 -13.42
N GLY A 4 -34.36 6.52 -13.39
CA GLY A 4 -33.58 6.51 -12.15
C GLY A 4 -33.66 7.88 -11.49
N LYS A 5 -34.10 7.91 -10.23
CA LYS A 5 -34.11 9.12 -9.41
C LYS A 5 -32.69 9.35 -8.89
N ILE A 6 -32.07 10.46 -9.26
CA ILE A 6 -30.78 10.88 -8.70
C ILE A 6 -31.07 11.53 -7.34
N ILE A 7 -30.51 10.98 -6.27
CA ILE A 7 -30.61 11.53 -4.91
C ILE A 7 -29.25 12.12 -4.55
N GLU A 8 -29.20 13.44 -4.42
CA GLU A 8 -28.01 14.15 -3.94
C GLU A 8 -28.02 14.17 -2.40
N ILE A 9 -27.00 13.58 -1.77
CA ILE A 9 -26.98 13.36 -0.33
C ILE A 9 -26.11 14.43 0.34
N ALA A 10 -26.74 15.29 1.13
CA ALA A 10 -26.06 16.19 2.06
C ALA A 10 -26.24 15.67 3.51
N GLY A 11 -25.54 14.59 3.89
CA GLY A 11 -25.65 13.99 5.24
C GLY A 11 -25.24 12.52 5.30
N THR A 12 -25.16 11.95 6.52
CA THR A 12 -24.64 10.59 6.76
C THR A 12 -25.70 9.47 6.74
N THR A 13 -26.98 9.80 6.52
CA THR A 13 -28.07 8.80 6.59
C THR A 13 -29.10 9.04 5.49
N ILE A 14 -29.50 7.98 4.78
CA ILE A 14 -30.64 7.97 3.87
C ILE A 14 -31.68 7.00 4.44
N THR A 15 -32.95 7.40 4.43
CA THR A 15 -34.08 6.51 4.67
C THR A 15 -35.09 6.75 3.56
N GLU A 16 -35.27 5.77 2.67
CA GLU A 16 -36.29 5.79 1.63
C GLU A 16 -37.11 4.51 1.73
N CYS A 17 -38.41 4.63 2.03
CA CYS A 17 -39.34 3.49 2.02
C CYS A 17 -39.92 3.35 0.61
N VAL A 18 -39.49 2.32 -0.12
CA VAL A 18 -39.99 2.01 -1.46
C VAL A 18 -40.91 0.80 -1.40
N LYS A 19 -42.08 0.88 -2.04
CA LYS A 19 -42.96 -0.28 -2.30
C LYS A 19 -42.60 -0.88 -3.66
N GLY A 20 -41.64 -1.81 -3.68
CA GLY A 20 -41.21 -2.54 -4.88
C GLY A 20 -39.73 -2.92 -4.84
N ASP A 21 -39.29 -3.73 -5.81
CA ASP A 21 -37.87 -4.05 -6.01
C ASP A 21 -37.11 -2.79 -6.48
N TYR A 22 -35.95 -2.51 -5.91
CA TYR A 22 -35.10 -1.39 -6.30
C TYR A 22 -33.61 -1.78 -6.27
N GLU A 23 -32.82 -1.13 -7.13
CA GLU A 23 -31.37 -1.35 -7.22
C GLU A 23 -30.64 -0.05 -6.83
N LEU A 24 -29.72 -0.15 -5.87
CA LEU A 24 -28.87 0.97 -5.43
C LEU A 24 -27.47 0.83 -6.03
N TYR A 25 -27.02 1.88 -6.72
CA TYR A 25 -25.67 1.99 -7.28
C TYR A 25 -24.98 3.22 -6.68
N GLY A 26 -23.73 3.07 -6.21
CA GLY A 26 -22.95 4.20 -5.73
C GLY A 26 -21.45 3.90 -5.67
N ASP A 27 -20.64 4.84 -6.13
CA ASP A 27 -19.18 4.72 -6.19
C ASP A 27 -18.50 4.74 -4.81
N ASN A 28 -19.23 5.16 -3.76
CA ASN A 28 -18.72 5.39 -2.40
C ASN A 28 -19.76 5.06 -1.30
N ILE A 29 -20.52 3.97 -1.44
CA ILE A 29 -21.35 3.50 -0.32
C ILE A 29 -20.41 2.85 0.72
N PHE A 30 -20.09 3.59 1.78
CA PHE A 30 -19.41 3.07 2.96
C PHE A 30 -20.46 2.66 3.98
N SER A 31 -20.63 1.35 4.24
CA SER A 31 -21.29 0.93 5.48
C SER A 31 -20.23 0.84 6.59
N THR A 32 -20.28 1.79 7.52
CA THR A 32 -19.69 1.63 8.86
C THR A 32 -20.82 1.55 9.86
N ALA A 33 -21.68 0.53 9.71
CA ALA A 33 -22.67 0.20 10.72
C ALA A 33 -22.16 -1.02 11.49
N GLY A 34 -21.64 -0.80 12.70
CA GLY A 34 -21.23 -1.86 13.62
C GLY A 34 -22.38 -2.66 14.23
N LYS A 35 -23.59 -2.56 13.67
CA LYS A 35 -24.77 -3.37 13.98
C LYS A 35 -25.64 -3.47 12.73
N GLU A 36 -25.92 -4.69 12.32
CA GLU A 36 -27.03 -5.02 11.44
C GLU A 36 -28.32 -4.63 12.19
N VAL A 37 -29.11 -3.70 11.64
CA VAL A 37 -30.46 -3.44 12.17
C VAL A 37 -31.36 -4.46 11.51
N HIS A 38 -31.74 -5.49 12.26
CA HIS A 38 -32.87 -6.34 11.91
C HIS A 38 -34.14 -5.51 12.06
N GLU A 39 -34.75 -5.10 10.96
CA GLU A 39 -36.19 -4.81 10.99
C GLU A 39 -36.92 -6.16 11.00
N GLU A 40 -37.60 -6.45 12.10
CA GLU A 40 -38.61 -7.52 12.16
C GLU A 40 -39.80 -7.12 11.28
N GLY A 41 -39.64 -7.31 9.98
CA GLY A 41 -40.77 -7.37 9.06
C GLY A 41 -41.64 -8.57 9.41
N LYS A 42 -42.95 -8.37 9.54
CA LYS A 42 -43.93 -9.41 9.93
C LYS A 42 -44.01 -10.61 8.99
N GLU A 43 -43.28 -10.64 7.88
CA GLU A 43 -43.11 -11.83 7.04
C GLU A 43 -41.69 -11.84 6.44
N ASN A 44 -40.97 -12.97 6.62
CA ASN A 44 -39.70 -13.37 6.00
C ASN A 44 -38.90 -12.26 5.29
N GLY A 45 -37.96 -11.63 6.01
CA GLY A 45 -36.97 -10.75 5.41
C GLY A 45 -36.20 -11.45 4.30
N LYS A 46 -36.40 -11.02 3.05
CA LYS A 46 -35.57 -11.43 1.92
C LYS A 46 -34.29 -10.61 1.93
N THR A 47 -33.17 -11.26 2.23
CA THR A 47 -31.84 -10.70 2.01
C THR A 47 -31.55 -10.74 0.51
N HIS A 48 -31.49 -9.57 -0.14
CA HIS A 48 -30.87 -9.45 -1.44
C HIS A 48 -29.36 -9.34 -1.19
N GLY A 49 -28.58 -10.24 -1.80
CA GLY A 49 -27.15 -10.43 -1.53
C GLY A 49 -26.27 -9.19 -1.76
N ASP A 50 -24.95 -9.40 -1.71
CA ASP A 50 -23.96 -8.32 -1.79
C ASP A 50 -24.28 -7.28 -2.89
N PRO A 51 -24.12 -5.97 -2.59
CA PRO A 51 -24.33 -4.91 -3.57
C PRO A 51 -23.56 -5.22 -4.86
N LYS A 52 -24.30 -5.39 -5.96
CA LYS A 52 -23.69 -5.51 -7.28
C LYS A 52 -23.18 -4.12 -7.65
N GLY A 53 -21.86 -3.95 -7.66
CA GLY A 53 -21.27 -2.75 -8.26
C GLY A 53 -21.76 -2.59 -9.71
N PRO A 54 -21.87 -1.36 -10.22
CA PRO A 54 -22.40 -1.10 -11.55
C PRO A 54 -21.66 -1.94 -12.61
N PRO A 55 -22.34 -2.38 -13.68
CA PRO A 55 -21.65 -2.98 -14.81
C PRO A 55 -20.64 -1.97 -15.37
N VAL A 56 -19.51 -2.45 -15.91
CA VAL A 56 -18.40 -1.61 -16.43
C VAL A 56 -18.77 -0.99 -17.79
N VAL A 57 -19.92 -0.32 -17.87
CA VAL A 57 -20.55 0.08 -19.14
C VAL A 57 -20.08 1.47 -19.61
N ASP A 58 -19.44 2.26 -18.75
CA ASP A 58 -19.01 3.65 -19.06
C ASP A 58 -17.48 3.84 -19.13
N ALA A 59 -16.71 2.76 -19.30
CA ALA A 59 -15.26 2.85 -19.43
C ALA A 59 -14.86 3.35 -20.83
N GLU A 60 -14.08 4.45 -20.88
CA GLU A 60 -13.55 5.03 -22.12
C GLU A 60 -12.80 3.97 -22.96
N PRO A 61 -12.97 3.91 -24.29
CA PRO A 61 -12.28 2.92 -25.12
C PRO A 61 -10.84 3.35 -25.48
N ILE A 62 -9.93 2.39 -25.52
CA ILE A 62 -8.65 2.48 -26.24
C ILE A 62 -8.89 1.96 -27.66
N GLU A 63 -9.23 2.87 -28.56
CA GLU A 63 -9.51 2.56 -29.97
C GLU A 63 -8.25 2.15 -30.74
N ALA A 64 -7.07 2.57 -30.29
CA ALA A 64 -5.82 2.13 -30.86
C ALA A 64 -5.73 0.60 -30.81
N LYS A 65 -5.45 -0.02 -31.95
CA LYS A 65 -5.15 -1.47 -32.08
C LYS A 65 -3.76 -1.86 -31.56
N CYS A 66 -3.23 -1.03 -30.67
CA CYS A 66 -1.98 -1.14 -29.95
C CYS A 66 -2.20 -0.63 -28.52
N ILE A 67 -1.75 -1.38 -27.52
CA ILE A 67 -1.79 -0.98 -26.11
C ILE A 67 -0.38 -0.91 -25.54
N VAL A 68 -0.16 0.07 -24.66
CA VAL A 68 1.09 0.26 -23.91
C VAL A 68 0.80 0.29 -22.42
N GLN A 69 1.40 -0.63 -21.68
CA GLN A 69 1.27 -0.72 -20.23
C GLN A 69 2.58 -0.35 -19.54
N PHE A 70 2.47 0.38 -18.43
CA PHE A 70 3.61 0.79 -17.63
C PHE A 70 3.92 -0.26 -16.54
N ARG A 71 5.21 -0.53 -16.32
CA ARG A 71 5.71 -1.35 -15.21
C ARG A 71 6.91 -0.64 -14.56
N PRO A 72 7.20 -0.92 -13.28
CA PRO A 72 8.46 -0.50 -12.68
C PRO A 72 9.66 -1.08 -13.45
N ASN A 73 10.81 -0.45 -13.30
CA ASN A 73 12.07 -1.00 -13.81
C ASN A 73 12.44 -2.30 -13.09
N ALA A 74 13.31 -3.11 -13.69
CA ALA A 74 13.71 -4.40 -13.12
C ALA A 74 14.43 -4.25 -11.76
N GLY A 75 15.09 -3.11 -11.53
CA GLY A 75 15.79 -2.78 -10.30
C GLY A 75 14.96 -2.01 -9.26
N TYR A 76 13.65 -1.87 -9.46
CA TYR A 76 12.79 -1.13 -8.53
C TYR A 76 12.89 -1.69 -7.10
N ASN A 77 13.10 -0.79 -6.15
CA ASN A 77 13.29 -1.11 -4.74
C ASN A 77 12.45 -0.18 -3.83
N GLY A 78 11.34 0.36 -4.35
CA GLY A 78 10.39 1.14 -3.56
C GLY A 78 10.74 2.62 -3.42
N GLU A 79 11.50 3.18 -4.34
CA GLU A 79 12.00 4.58 -4.32
C GLU A 79 10.89 5.62 -4.52
N TYR A 80 9.82 5.21 -5.20
CA TYR A 80 8.60 5.94 -5.49
C TYR A 80 7.42 4.99 -5.40
N GLY A 81 6.18 5.47 -5.26
CA GLY A 81 5.02 4.56 -5.21
C GLY A 81 4.61 4.18 -6.61
N PHE A 82 4.34 2.90 -6.86
CA PHE A 82 3.82 2.43 -8.14
C PHE A 82 2.90 1.23 -7.91
N ASP A 83 1.68 1.31 -8.43
CA ASP A 83 0.66 0.28 -8.26
C ASP A 83 -0.05 -0.01 -9.59
N TRP A 84 -0.18 -1.29 -9.90
CA TRP A 84 -0.87 -1.83 -11.06
C TRP A 84 -1.47 -3.17 -10.69
N VAL A 85 -2.54 -3.56 -11.39
CA VAL A 85 -3.12 -4.90 -11.22
C VAL A 85 -2.09 -5.93 -11.67
N ARG A 86 -1.60 -6.76 -10.73
CA ARG A 86 -0.57 -7.78 -11.02
C ARG A 86 -1.17 -8.87 -11.91
N PHE A 87 -0.49 -9.16 -13.01
CA PHE A 87 -0.85 -10.19 -13.98
C PHE A 87 0.19 -11.33 -14.03
N GLY A 88 1.27 -11.26 -13.24
CA GLY A 88 2.36 -12.23 -13.33
C GLY A 88 3.19 -12.09 -14.59
N ASP A 89 3.43 -10.84 -15.00
CA ASP A 89 3.84 -10.52 -16.36
C ASP A 89 5.17 -9.74 -16.44
N THR A 90 5.77 -9.44 -15.30
CA THR A 90 7.09 -8.78 -15.20
C THR A 90 8.25 -9.76 -15.02
N GLY A 91 7.98 -10.99 -14.58
CA GLY A 91 9.01 -11.96 -14.20
C GLY A 91 9.70 -11.65 -12.86
N VAL A 92 9.28 -10.60 -12.15
CA VAL A 92 9.81 -10.24 -10.83
C VAL A 92 9.09 -11.04 -9.74
N LYS A 93 9.83 -11.46 -8.71
CA LYS A 93 9.27 -12.12 -7.53
C LYS A 93 8.23 -11.21 -6.86
N GLY A 94 7.04 -11.75 -6.56
CA GLY A 94 5.94 -11.00 -5.94
C GLY A 94 4.93 -10.41 -6.93
N ASP A 95 5.24 -10.38 -8.23
CA ASP A 95 4.23 -10.20 -9.28
C ASP A 95 3.54 -11.55 -9.54
N THR A 96 2.65 -11.93 -8.62
CA THR A 96 1.73 -13.06 -8.80
C THR A 96 0.41 -12.52 -9.32
N TRP A 97 -0.23 -13.19 -10.29
CA TRP A 97 -1.52 -12.74 -10.79
C TRP A 97 -2.54 -12.68 -9.65
N TYR A 98 -3.04 -11.47 -9.35
CA TYR A 98 -3.96 -11.25 -8.23
C TYR A 98 -5.20 -12.13 -8.27
N ARG A 99 -5.69 -12.50 -9.46
CA ARG A 99 -6.85 -13.37 -9.59
C ARG A 99 -6.67 -14.72 -8.89
N ASP A 100 -5.44 -15.24 -8.84
CA ASP A 100 -5.13 -16.55 -8.25
C ASP A 100 -4.90 -16.48 -6.74
N ILE A 101 -4.63 -15.28 -6.22
CA ILE A 101 -4.21 -15.07 -4.84
C ILE A 101 -5.09 -14.10 -4.06
N ILE A 102 -6.17 -13.55 -4.63
CA ILE A 102 -7.12 -12.68 -3.90
C ILE A 102 -8.33 -13.47 -3.39
N GLY A 103 -8.80 -13.14 -2.21
CA GLY A 103 -9.86 -13.89 -1.56
C GLY A 103 -10.26 -13.33 -0.21
N GLU A 104 -10.50 -14.21 0.74
CA GLU A 104 -10.75 -13.89 2.15
C GLU A 104 -10.27 -15.01 3.07
N MET A 105 -10.09 -14.69 4.34
CA MET A 105 -9.88 -15.68 5.39
C MET A 105 -11.22 -16.19 5.88
N ALA A 106 -11.43 -17.51 5.78
CA ALA A 106 -12.55 -18.23 6.35
C ALA A 106 -12.08 -19.10 7.52
N ILE A 107 -13.04 -19.68 8.24
CA ILE A 107 -12.77 -20.70 9.25
C ILE A 107 -13.18 -22.06 8.66
N ASP A 108 -12.28 -23.03 8.69
CA ASP A 108 -12.57 -24.40 8.27
C ASP A 108 -13.46 -25.14 9.29
N LYS A 109 -13.87 -26.37 8.95
CA LYS A 109 -14.72 -27.20 9.84
C LYS A 109 -14.06 -27.52 11.19
N SER A 110 -12.74 -27.40 11.28
CA SER A 110 -11.94 -27.68 12.48
C SER A 110 -11.68 -26.41 13.30
N GLY A 111 -12.22 -25.25 12.89
CA GLY A 111 -12.00 -23.99 13.58
C GLY A 111 -10.72 -23.25 13.17
N ASN A 112 -9.98 -23.72 12.15
CA ASN A 112 -8.72 -23.10 11.74
C ASN A 112 -8.92 -22.04 10.65
N PRO A 113 -8.16 -20.93 10.70
CA PRO A 113 -8.20 -19.93 9.64
C PRO A 113 -7.61 -20.50 8.34
N VAL A 114 -8.37 -20.43 7.26
CA VAL A 114 -7.98 -20.88 5.91
C VAL A 114 -8.25 -19.78 4.88
N PHE A 115 -7.31 -19.59 3.96
CA PHE A 115 -7.51 -18.69 2.84
C PHE A 115 -8.40 -19.34 1.77
N VAL A 116 -9.44 -18.63 1.34
CA VAL A 116 -10.34 -19.06 0.26
C VAL A 116 -10.21 -18.07 -0.89
N ASN A 117 -9.73 -18.53 -2.05
CA ASN A 117 -9.69 -17.70 -3.25
C ASN A 117 -11.11 -17.31 -3.70
N GLN A 118 -11.31 -16.04 -4.02
CA GLN A 118 -12.60 -15.53 -4.48
C GLN A 118 -12.44 -14.57 -5.64
N VAL A 119 -12.78 -15.05 -6.84
CA VAL A 119 -12.71 -14.26 -8.08
C VAL A 119 -13.57 -13.00 -8.03
N SER A 120 -14.67 -12.97 -7.28
CA SER A 120 -15.48 -11.76 -7.09
C SER A 120 -14.70 -10.63 -6.42
N LYS A 121 -13.76 -10.93 -5.51
CA LYS A 121 -12.88 -9.93 -4.88
C LYS A 121 -11.88 -9.36 -5.88
N TYR A 122 -11.47 -10.15 -6.88
CA TYR A 122 -10.66 -9.65 -7.99
C TYR A 122 -11.42 -8.60 -8.80
N ASP A 123 -12.71 -8.83 -9.09
CA ASP A 123 -13.54 -7.86 -9.81
C ASP A 123 -13.72 -6.55 -9.02
N LEU A 124 -13.87 -6.63 -7.69
CA LEU A 124 -13.85 -5.46 -6.80
C LEU A 124 -12.50 -4.72 -6.82
N LEU A 125 -11.39 -5.45 -6.85
CA LEU A 125 -10.06 -4.85 -6.99
C LEU A 125 -9.93 -4.14 -8.33
N LEU A 126 -10.36 -4.74 -9.44
CA LEU A 126 -10.33 -4.11 -10.76
C LEU A 126 -11.10 -2.78 -10.76
N ARG A 127 -12.29 -2.75 -10.16
CA ARG A 127 -13.11 -1.52 -10.02
C ARG A 127 -12.43 -0.41 -9.22
N SER A 128 -11.45 -0.75 -8.37
CA SER A 128 -10.67 0.26 -7.65
C SER A 128 -9.65 1.00 -8.53
N PHE A 129 -9.39 0.53 -9.75
CA PHE A 129 -8.54 1.18 -10.74
C PHE A 129 -9.41 1.86 -11.80
N LYS A 130 -8.90 2.96 -12.39
CA LYS A 130 -9.50 3.48 -13.63
C LYS A 130 -9.28 2.43 -14.72
N ASN A 131 -10.38 2.02 -15.34
CA ASN A 131 -10.37 1.03 -16.41
C ASN A 131 -10.85 1.67 -17.71
N MET A 132 -10.27 1.21 -18.81
CA MET A 132 -10.68 1.54 -20.17
C MET A 132 -11.00 0.23 -20.92
N VAL A 133 -11.87 0.28 -21.91
CA VAL A 133 -12.20 -0.90 -22.73
C VAL A 133 -11.15 -1.06 -23.83
N ILE A 134 -10.76 -2.29 -24.14
CA ILE A 134 -9.97 -2.62 -25.33
C ILE A 134 -10.90 -3.32 -26.34
N PRO A 135 -11.51 -2.61 -27.31
CA PRO A 135 -12.61 -3.15 -28.12
C PRO A 135 -12.20 -4.30 -29.04
N TRP A 136 -10.94 -4.31 -29.48
CA TRP A 136 -10.39 -5.32 -30.39
C TRP A 136 -9.92 -6.60 -29.68
N LYS A 137 -9.93 -6.64 -28.34
CA LYS A 137 -9.68 -7.86 -27.58
C LYS A 137 -10.99 -8.60 -27.31
N GLY A 138 -10.93 -9.93 -27.40
CA GLY A 138 -12.06 -10.80 -27.10
C GLY A 138 -12.60 -10.57 -25.68
N LYS A 139 -13.92 -10.66 -25.54
CA LYS A 139 -14.60 -10.56 -24.24
C LYS A 139 -14.15 -11.68 -23.30
N VAL A 140 -13.99 -11.36 -22.02
CA VAL A 140 -13.69 -12.33 -20.96
C VAL A 140 -14.97 -12.64 -20.20
N LYS A 141 -15.50 -13.86 -20.36
CA LYS A 141 -16.79 -14.29 -19.76
C LYS A 141 -17.95 -13.31 -20.06
N GLY A 142 -18.02 -12.82 -21.29
CA GLY A 142 -19.04 -11.85 -21.72
C GLY A 142 -18.75 -10.38 -21.35
N ASN A 143 -17.74 -10.12 -20.51
CA ASN A 143 -17.32 -8.76 -20.16
C ASN A 143 -16.26 -8.24 -21.15
N PRO A 144 -16.22 -6.92 -21.43
CA PRO A 144 -15.15 -6.32 -22.22
C PRO A 144 -13.78 -6.58 -21.61
N TYR A 145 -12.75 -6.67 -22.46
CA TYR A 145 -11.38 -6.72 -21.98
C TYR A 145 -10.97 -5.33 -21.47
N LEU A 146 -10.40 -5.27 -20.27
CA LEU A 146 -10.07 -4.00 -19.61
C LEU A 146 -8.57 -3.69 -19.69
N TYR A 147 -8.25 -2.45 -20.04
CA TYR A 147 -6.98 -1.81 -19.72
C TYR A 147 -7.08 -1.24 -18.31
N THR A 148 -6.26 -1.76 -17.39
CA THR A 148 -6.17 -1.26 -16.02
C THR A 148 -5.08 -0.20 -15.94
N GLN A 149 -5.45 1.03 -15.61
CA GLN A 149 -4.51 2.14 -15.56
C GLN A 149 -3.59 2.04 -14.34
N ALA A 150 -2.27 2.04 -14.55
CA ALA A 150 -1.30 2.09 -13.45
C ALA A 150 -1.33 3.46 -12.77
N VAL A 151 -1.00 3.48 -11.47
CA VAL A 151 -0.99 4.68 -10.63
C VAL A 151 0.36 4.78 -9.93
N MET A 152 0.95 5.96 -9.90
CA MET A 152 2.21 6.19 -9.21
C MET A 152 2.23 7.47 -8.38
N THR A 153 3.18 7.55 -7.46
CA THR A 153 3.59 8.79 -6.78
C THR A 153 4.98 9.17 -7.26
N LEU A 154 5.22 10.45 -7.52
CA LEU A 154 6.51 10.98 -7.92
C LEU A 154 6.72 12.34 -7.25
N TRP A 155 7.74 12.44 -6.42
CA TRP A 155 8.07 13.69 -5.74
C TRP A 155 8.69 14.68 -6.71
N GLU A 156 8.41 15.96 -6.49
CA GLU A 156 9.16 17.06 -7.11
C GLU A 156 10.68 16.87 -6.93
N GLY A 157 11.42 17.09 -8.01
CA GLY A 157 12.86 16.87 -8.09
C GLY A 157 13.29 15.40 -8.16
N SER A 158 12.34 14.45 -8.25
CA SER A 158 12.65 13.01 -8.35
C SER A 158 12.39 12.48 -9.75
N THR A 159 13.13 11.43 -10.10
CA THR A 159 13.02 10.71 -11.38
C THR A 159 12.64 9.26 -11.13
N ALA A 160 11.71 8.74 -11.93
CA ALA A 160 11.35 7.33 -11.95
C ALA A 160 11.74 6.70 -13.28
N LYS A 161 12.22 5.46 -13.23
CA LYS A 161 12.56 4.68 -14.41
C LYS A 161 11.53 3.56 -14.57
N LEU A 162 10.96 3.42 -15.76
CA LEU A 162 9.85 2.51 -16.05
C LEU A 162 10.17 1.63 -17.25
N SER A 163 9.60 0.43 -17.23
CA SER A 163 9.50 -0.45 -18.38
C SER A 163 8.14 -0.30 -19.03
N LEU A 164 8.08 -0.46 -20.36
CA LEU A 164 6.82 -0.47 -21.11
C LEU A 164 6.57 -1.85 -21.70
N LYS A 165 5.32 -2.29 -21.67
CA LYS A 165 4.87 -3.51 -22.35
C LYS A 165 3.95 -3.12 -23.50
N VAL A 166 4.30 -3.55 -24.70
CA VAL A 166 3.57 -3.23 -25.92
C VAL A 166 2.91 -4.50 -26.45
N GLU A 167 1.64 -4.39 -26.79
CA GLU A 167 0.88 -5.43 -27.48
C GLU A 167 0.01 -4.79 -28.56
N MET A 168 0.06 -5.32 -29.77
CA MET A 168 -0.71 -4.78 -30.89
C MET A 168 -1.23 -5.88 -31.80
N VAL A 169 -2.31 -5.55 -32.51
CA VAL A 169 -2.83 -6.33 -33.65
C VAL A 169 -2.65 -5.57 -34.97
N GLU A 170 -2.63 -4.23 -34.94
CA GLU A 170 -2.24 -3.39 -36.06
C GLU A 170 -1.13 -2.44 -35.63
N LYS A 171 -0.10 -2.33 -36.48
CA LYS A 171 1.10 -1.55 -36.20
C LYS A 171 0.81 -0.05 -36.44
N PRO A 172 0.94 0.82 -35.43
CA PRO A 172 0.91 2.26 -35.68
C PRO A 172 2.21 2.73 -36.36
N GLU A 173 2.21 3.95 -36.88
CA GLU A 173 3.39 4.55 -37.50
C GLU A 173 4.48 4.84 -36.44
N LYS A 174 4.05 5.40 -35.30
CA LYS A 174 4.88 5.61 -34.11
C LYS A 174 4.00 5.72 -32.84
N LEU A 175 4.64 5.59 -31.68
CA LEU A 175 4.03 5.88 -30.39
C LEU A 175 4.69 7.13 -29.80
N ILE A 176 3.87 8.07 -29.33
CA ILE A 176 4.30 9.35 -28.73
C ILE A 176 3.96 9.33 -27.24
N ILE A 177 4.93 9.63 -26.39
CA ILE A 177 4.78 9.78 -24.94
C ILE A 177 4.69 11.27 -24.61
N ARG A 178 3.65 11.68 -23.87
CA ARG A 178 3.50 13.07 -23.43
C ARG A 178 2.69 13.20 -22.15
N GLN A 179 2.88 14.32 -21.45
CA GLN A 179 1.93 14.74 -20.42
C GLN A 179 0.61 15.14 -21.09
N ARG A 180 -0.50 14.67 -20.52
CA ARG A 180 -1.83 15.12 -20.92
C ARG A 180 -2.04 16.57 -20.52
N LYS A 181 -2.48 17.39 -21.46
CA LYS A 181 -2.89 18.77 -21.22
C LYS A 181 -4.34 18.98 -21.66
N LYS A 182 -5.11 19.70 -20.84
CA LYS A 182 -6.45 20.20 -21.19
C LYS A 182 -6.42 21.44 -22.06
N SER A 183 -5.33 22.20 -21.98
CA SER A 183 -5.12 23.44 -22.73
C SER A 183 -3.62 23.69 -22.95
N ALA A 184 -3.27 24.52 -23.94
CA ALA A 184 -1.88 24.81 -24.26
C ALA A 184 -1.15 25.58 -23.14
N GLU A 185 -1.91 26.26 -22.29
CA GLU A 185 -1.46 27.07 -21.17
C GLU A 185 -1.10 26.23 -19.92
N GLU A 186 -1.48 24.95 -19.88
CA GLU A 186 -1.12 24.09 -18.75
C GLU A 186 0.41 23.86 -18.69
N PRO A 187 1.02 24.02 -17.51
CA PRO A 187 2.46 23.88 -17.38
C PRO A 187 2.89 22.41 -17.55
N ASP A 188 4.12 22.23 -18.02
CA ASP A 188 4.76 20.94 -18.00
C ASP A 188 5.30 20.63 -16.59
N TYR A 189 4.82 19.54 -16.01
CA TYR A 189 5.26 19.03 -14.71
C TYR A 189 6.35 17.97 -14.85
N PHE A 190 6.56 17.45 -16.06
CA PHE A 190 7.45 16.33 -16.30
C PHE A 190 8.37 16.54 -17.52
N THR A 191 9.57 16.01 -17.41
CA THR A 191 10.46 15.81 -18.56
C THR A 191 10.70 14.32 -18.77
N PHE A 192 10.89 13.94 -20.03
CA PHE A 192 11.11 12.55 -20.45
C PHE A 192 12.49 12.42 -21.10
N ASN A 193 13.17 11.29 -20.88
CA ASN A 193 14.37 10.96 -21.65
C ASN A 193 14.06 10.65 -23.12
N VAL A 194 12.83 10.21 -23.41
CA VAL A 194 12.35 9.83 -24.73
C VAL A 194 10.88 10.18 -24.88
N THR A 195 10.50 10.70 -26.04
CA THR A 195 9.12 11.04 -26.41
C THR A 195 8.57 10.18 -27.54
N ASP A 196 9.43 9.57 -28.36
CA ASP A 196 9.02 8.70 -29.47
C ASP A 196 9.53 7.28 -29.25
N VAL A 197 8.65 6.29 -29.44
CA VAL A 197 9.00 4.88 -29.30
C VAL A 197 9.10 4.24 -30.68
N THR A 198 10.24 3.60 -30.96
CA THR A 198 10.41 2.78 -32.17
C THR A 198 9.59 1.49 -32.06
N ILE A 199 8.73 1.23 -33.04
CA ILE A 199 7.77 0.13 -33.00
C ILE A 199 8.32 -1.13 -33.66
N LYS A 200 8.18 -2.26 -32.96
CA LYS A 200 8.38 -3.62 -33.49
C LYS A 200 7.02 -4.32 -33.69
N ASP A 201 6.99 -5.36 -34.50
CA ASP A 201 5.75 -6.13 -34.70
C ASP A 201 5.45 -7.03 -33.49
N GLY A 202 4.16 -7.26 -33.23
CA GLY A 202 3.70 -8.19 -32.20
C GLY A 202 3.81 -7.67 -30.76
N LYS A 203 4.04 -8.58 -29.81
CA LYS A 203 4.17 -8.28 -28.37
C LYS A 203 5.64 -8.20 -27.98
N TYR A 204 6.03 -7.14 -27.29
CA TYR A 204 7.40 -6.95 -26.80
C TYR A 204 7.46 -6.05 -25.57
N ASN A 205 8.59 -6.14 -24.86
CA ASN A 205 8.88 -5.31 -23.70
C ASN A 205 10.00 -4.32 -24.04
N LEU A 206 9.86 -3.10 -23.54
CA LEU A 206 10.90 -2.08 -23.50
C LEU A 206 11.34 -1.94 -22.05
N THR A 207 12.35 -2.72 -21.67
CA THR A 207 12.87 -2.76 -20.30
C THR A 207 13.63 -1.48 -19.98
N ASP A 208 13.35 -0.89 -18.82
CA ASP A 208 14.09 0.26 -18.29
C ASP A 208 14.22 1.41 -19.31
N PHE A 209 13.14 1.66 -20.05
CA PHE A 209 13.14 2.48 -21.26
C PHE A 209 12.78 3.95 -20.99
N LEU A 210 11.78 4.20 -20.14
CA LEU A 210 11.23 5.52 -19.92
C LEU A 210 11.68 6.07 -18.57
N GLU A 211 12.31 7.25 -18.58
CA GLU A 211 12.58 8.04 -17.39
C GLU A 211 11.65 9.25 -17.36
N ILE A 212 10.94 9.41 -16.24
CA ILE A 212 10.02 10.52 -16.00
C ILE A 212 10.59 11.31 -14.82
N SER A 213 10.94 12.57 -15.04
CA SER A 213 11.42 13.46 -13.98
C SER A 213 10.35 14.50 -13.65
N CYS A 214 9.98 14.62 -12.37
CA CYS A 214 9.01 15.62 -11.92
C CYS A 214 9.74 16.94 -11.60
N THR A 215 9.44 18.00 -12.34
CA THR A 215 10.15 19.28 -12.25
C THR A 215 9.57 20.22 -11.20
N GLN A 216 8.28 20.11 -10.92
CA GLN A 216 7.58 20.98 -9.96
C GLN A 216 6.37 20.27 -9.36
N SER A 217 5.88 20.78 -8.23
CA SER A 217 4.69 20.20 -7.58
C SER A 217 3.37 20.57 -8.26
N PHE A 218 2.33 19.76 -8.05
CA PHE A 218 1.00 19.94 -8.64
C PHE A 218 -0.13 19.47 -7.71
N ASP A 219 -1.27 20.20 -7.72
CA ASP A 219 -2.41 19.96 -6.81
C ASP A 219 -3.54 19.13 -7.42
N THR A 220 -3.42 18.72 -8.68
CA THR A 220 -4.36 17.82 -9.37
C THR A 220 -3.61 16.66 -9.98
N ASP A 221 -4.22 15.47 -9.97
CA ASP A 221 -3.60 14.28 -10.56
C ASP A 221 -3.26 14.54 -12.02
N GLN A 222 -2.05 14.13 -12.42
CA GLN A 222 -1.54 14.31 -13.77
C GLN A 222 -1.53 12.97 -14.50
N PHE A 223 -1.50 13.03 -15.84
CA PHE A 223 -1.54 11.84 -16.68
C PHE A 223 -0.40 11.86 -17.69
N ILE A 224 0.26 10.72 -17.84
CA ILE A 224 1.19 10.48 -18.94
C ILE A 224 0.49 9.57 -19.93
N ASP A 225 0.29 10.07 -21.15
CA ASP A 225 -0.35 9.35 -22.23
C ASP A 225 0.71 8.79 -23.20
N VAL A 226 0.41 7.61 -23.74
CA VAL A 226 1.06 7.08 -24.92
C VAL A 226 0.03 7.10 -26.05
N MET A 227 0.32 7.85 -27.10
CA MET A 227 -0.54 8.02 -28.27
C MET A 227 0.01 7.22 -29.44
N ALA A 228 -0.82 6.43 -30.09
CA ALA A 228 -0.51 5.77 -31.36
C ALA A 228 -0.88 6.69 -32.52
N VAL A 229 0.07 6.92 -33.42
CA VAL A 229 -0.16 7.64 -34.68
C VAL A 229 -0.68 6.67 -35.73
N VAL A 230 -1.88 6.95 -36.25
CA VAL A 230 -2.56 6.17 -37.29
C VAL A 230 -3.02 7.14 -38.37
N GLY A 231 -2.28 7.21 -39.48
CA GLY A 231 -2.49 8.25 -40.50
C GLY A 231 -2.32 9.64 -39.89
N GLU A 232 -3.32 10.50 -40.08
CA GLU A 232 -3.31 11.88 -39.56
C GLU A 232 -3.86 11.99 -38.12
N THR A 233 -4.19 10.86 -37.47
CA THR A 233 -4.84 10.84 -36.17
C THR A 233 -3.94 10.28 -35.07
N GLU A 234 -4.06 10.85 -33.87
CA GLU A 234 -3.45 10.33 -32.66
C GLU A 234 -4.53 9.70 -31.78
N VAL A 235 -4.41 8.41 -31.53
CA VAL A 235 -5.36 7.64 -30.70
C VAL A 235 -4.66 7.14 -29.45
N LEU A 236 -5.34 7.18 -28.29
CA LEU A 236 -4.77 6.74 -27.03
C LEU A 236 -4.41 5.25 -27.11
N ALA A 237 -3.20 4.89 -26.69
CA ALA A 237 -2.70 3.51 -26.61
C ALA A 237 -2.33 3.10 -25.16
N GLY A 238 -2.06 4.07 -24.28
CA GLY A 238 -1.75 3.79 -22.89
C GLY A 238 -1.82 5.04 -22.02
N CYS A 239 -2.03 4.87 -20.72
CA CYS A 239 -2.11 5.97 -19.78
C CYS A 239 -1.57 5.56 -18.41
N LEU A 240 -0.88 6.48 -17.74
CA LEU A 240 -0.36 6.36 -16.38
C LEU A 240 -0.86 7.54 -15.55
N THR A 241 -1.42 7.29 -14.37
CA THR A 241 -1.75 8.35 -13.42
C THR A 241 -0.56 8.65 -12.52
N ILE A 242 -0.20 9.92 -12.39
CA ILE A 242 0.72 10.41 -11.35
C ILE A 242 -0.11 11.22 -10.34
N LEU A 243 -0.21 10.73 -9.11
CA LEU A 243 -1.02 11.35 -8.07
C LEU A 243 -0.47 12.72 -7.69
N LYS A 244 -1.37 13.66 -7.42
CA LYS A 244 -1.06 15.01 -6.94
C LYS A 244 -0.10 15.02 -5.78
N ASN A 245 0.93 15.83 -5.91
CA ASN A 245 2.03 15.90 -4.95
C ASN A 245 2.16 17.29 -4.34
N GLY A 246 1.22 18.22 -4.53
CA GLY A 246 1.28 19.54 -3.92
C GLY A 246 1.29 19.48 -2.39
N LYS A 247 1.66 20.58 -1.73
CA LYS A 247 1.90 20.62 -0.27
C LYS A 247 0.69 20.14 0.55
N ALA A 248 -0.54 20.37 0.07
CA ALA A 248 -1.77 19.92 0.73
C ALA A 248 -1.96 18.38 0.71
N HIS A 249 -1.30 17.71 -0.23
CA HIS A 249 -1.42 16.27 -0.51
C HIS A 249 -0.25 15.44 0.04
N ARG A 250 0.71 16.11 0.68
CA ARG A 250 1.82 15.49 1.41
C ARG A 250 1.51 15.43 2.90
N LYS A 251 2.11 14.47 3.61
CA LYS A 251 2.12 14.43 5.08
C LYS A 251 3.55 14.46 5.61
N SER A 252 3.70 14.81 6.88
CA SER A 252 4.99 14.75 7.57
C SER A 252 4.83 14.09 8.92
N VAL A 253 5.78 13.23 9.27
CA VAL A 253 5.82 12.51 10.54
C VAL A 253 7.16 12.71 11.24
N LYS A 254 7.14 12.61 12.57
CA LYS A 254 8.34 12.65 13.41
C LYS A 254 8.52 11.29 14.05
N ILE A 255 9.71 10.72 13.93
CA ILE A 255 10.03 9.38 14.43
C ILE A 255 11.22 9.49 15.38
N LEU A 256 11.10 8.87 16.55
CA LEU A 256 12.18 8.75 17.52
C LEU A 256 12.71 7.32 17.49
N PHE A 257 13.95 7.14 17.06
CA PHE A 257 14.66 5.88 17.20
C PHE A 257 15.34 5.84 18.56
N VAL A 258 14.89 4.93 19.42
CA VAL A 258 15.46 4.72 20.76
C VAL A 258 16.30 3.45 20.72
N ASN A 259 17.63 3.59 20.72
CA ASN A 259 18.53 2.45 20.77
C ASN A 259 18.75 2.02 22.22
N ILE A 260 18.23 0.83 22.58
CA ILE A 260 18.34 0.26 23.91
C ILE A 260 19.69 -0.45 24.04
N THR A 261 20.44 -0.13 25.09
CA THR A 261 21.63 -0.86 25.50
C THR A 261 21.27 -1.77 26.66
N THR A 262 21.47 -3.07 26.49
CA THR A 262 21.27 -4.11 27.51
C THR A 262 22.60 -4.77 27.84
N ALA A 263 22.63 -5.80 28.69
CA ALA A 263 23.84 -6.57 28.98
C ALA A 263 24.44 -7.21 27.71
N GLU A 264 23.60 -7.57 26.73
CA GLU A 264 24.01 -8.09 25.42
C GLU A 264 24.58 -6.99 24.50
N GLY A 265 24.37 -5.72 24.84
CA GLY A 265 24.80 -4.53 24.10
C GLY A 265 23.64 -3.82 23.40
N SER A 266 23.95 -3.10 22.32
CA SER A 266 22.98 -2.37 21.50
C SER A 266 23.08 -2.76 20.03
N VAL A 267 22.01 -2.54 19.26
CA VAL A 267 22.02 -2.85 17.82
C VAL A 267 22.63 -1.72 16.98
N LYS A 268 23.02 -2.07 15.75
CA LYS A 268 23.39 -1.09 14.71
C LYS A 268 22.17 -0.73 13.88
N LEU A 269 21.84 0.57 13.82
CA LEU A 269 20.67 1.10 13.10
C LEU A 269 20.96 1.50 11.64
N THR A 270 22.10 1.07 11.09
CA THR A 270 22.54 1.46 9.74
C THR A 270 21.51 1.04 8.69
N GLY A 271 20.99 2.03 7.96
CA GLY A 271 20.04 1.85 6.86
C GLY A 271 18.56 1.91 7.25
N GLU A 272 18.22 1.85 8.55
CA GLU A 272 16.82 1.83 9.01
C GLU A 272 16.07 3.13 8.64
N GLU A 273 16.67 4.29 8.92
CA GLU A 273 16.10 5.58 8.55
C GLU A 273 15.88 5.70 7.03
N ALA A 274 16.89 5.32 6.24
CA ALA A 274 16.80 5.39 4.79
C ALA A 274 15.69 4.48 4.24
N ARG A 275 15.53 3.28 4.81
CA ARG A 275 14.49 2.33 4.38
C ARG A 275 13.08 2.80 4.72
N ILE A 276 12.85 3.26 5.95
CA ILE A 276 11.54 3.80 6.35
C ILE A 276 11.19 5.01 5.46
N LYS A 277 12.12 5.96 5.31
CA LYS A 277 11.92 7.13 4.43
C LYS A 277 11.59 6.72 3.00
N LYS A 278 12.33 5.75 2.45
CA LYS A 278 12.12 5.23 1.10
C LYS A 278 10.68 4.72 0.91
N TYR A 279 10.18 3.85 1.80
CA TYR A 279 8.84 3.30 1.64
C TYR A 279 7.73 4.31 1.94
N LEU A 280 7.94 5.25 2.86
CA LEU A 280 6.98 6.34 3.13
C LEU A 280 6.80 7.29 1.95
N LYS A 281 7.83 7.48 1.11
CA LYS A 281 7.73 8.28 -0.11
C LYS A 281 6.66 7.75 -1.05
N GLN A 282 6.36 6.44 -1.03
CA GLN A 282 5.32 5.83 -1.85
C GLN A 282 3.93 6.42 -1.55
N ALA A 283 3.71 6.91 -0.33
CA ALA A 283 2.46 7.52 0.12
C ALA A 283 2.52 9.05 0.27
N TYR A 284 3.52 9.72 -0.33
CA TYR A 284 3.81 11.15 -0.13
C TYR A 284 3.96 11.57 1.35
N VAL A 285 4.62 10.72 2.15
CA VAL A 285 4.93 11.03 3.54
C VAL A 285 6.42 11.34 3.67
N ASP A 286 6.73 12.53 4.18
CA ASP A 286 8.07 12.91 4.61
C ASP A 286 8.27 12.56 6.09
N ALA A 287 9.48 12.16 6.46
CA ALA A 287 9.79 11.72 7.83
C ALA A 287 11.03 12.44 8.37
N THR A 288 10.91 12.98 9.58
CA THR A 288 12.05 13.44 10.36
C THR A 288 12.38 12.39 11.42
N VAL A 289 13.59 11.83 11.37
CA VAL A 289 14.07 10.85 12.36
C VAL A 289 15.00 11.56 13.34
N VAL A 290 14.79 11.31 14.63
CA VAL A 290 15.65 11.74 15.73
C VAL A 290 16.12 10.51 16.48
N TYR A 291 17.32 10.55 17.05
CA TYR A 291 17.93 9.44 17.77
C TYR A 291 18.01 9.72 19.27
N ALA A 292 17.69 8.71 20.06
CA ALA A 292 17.90 8.68 21.50
C ALA A 292 18.53 7.34 21.93
N LYS A 293 19.08 7.32 23.14
CA LYS A 293 19.66 6.12 23.77
C LYS A 293 18.98 5.84 25.09
N MET A 294 18.74 4.57 25.37
CA MET A 294 18.16 4.10 26.63
C MET A 294 19.06 3.00 27.20
N ASP A 295 19.62 3.20 28.38
CA ASP A 295 20.50 2.22 29.03
C ASP A 295 19.70 1.40 30.05
N LEU A 296 19.53 0.11 29.75
CA LEU A 296 18.85 -0.90 30.58
C LEU A 296 19.80 -2.01 31.03
N THR A 297 21.12 -1.81 30.94
CA THR A 297 22.14 -2.81 31.32
C THR A 297 21.96 -3.35 32.74
N LYS A 298 21.43 -2.54 33.66
CA LYS A 298 21.17 -2.89 35.06
C LYS A 298 19.68 -3.01 35.41
N ASP A 299 18.79 -2.95 34.41
CA ASP A 299 17.35 -3.03 34.64
C ASP A 299 16.91 -4.49 34.75
N LYS A 300 16.86 -4.98 35.99
CA LYS A 300 16.45 -6.36 36.27
C LYS A 300 15.03 -6.66 35.77
N ALA A 301 14.09 -5.72 35.88
CA ALA A 301 12.72 -5.95 35.44
C ALA A 301 12.62 -6.16 33.92
N TYR A 302 13.35 -5.35 33.14
CA TYR A 302 13.44 -5.54 31.69
C TYR A 302 14.08 -6.89 31.34
N ASN A 303 15.19 -7.25 32.00
CA ASN A 303 15.89 -8.52 31.72
C ASN A 303 15.02 -9.72 32.10
N ASP A 304 14.42 -9.73 33.29
CA ASP A 304 13.51 -10.79 33.75
C ASP A 304 12.33 -10.94 32.77
N GLU A 305 11.76 -9.84 32.30
CA GLU A 305 10.66 -9.84 31.32
C GLU A 305 11.09 -10.40 29.95
N MET A 306 12.32 -10.08 29.50
CA MET A 306 12.89 -10.56 28.24
C MET A 306 13.43 -12.00 28.31
N ASP A 307 13.84 -12.47 29.48
CA ASP A 307 14.46 -13.79 29.70
C ASP A 307 13.44 -14.88 30.04
N ASN A 308 12.30 -14.53 30.63
CA ASN A 308 11.28 -15.52 31.01
C ASN A 308 10.60 -16.22 29.82
N GLY A 309 11.00 -15.95 28.57
CA GLY A 309 10.89 -16.85 27.41
C GLY A 309 9.47 -17.22 26.92
N GLU A 310 8.45 -16.93 27.71
CA GLU A 310 7.02 -17.15 27.49
C GLU A 310 6.22 -15.87 27.76
N ALA A 311 6.82 -14.70 27.53
CA ALA A 311 5.99 -13.57 27.16
C ALA A 311 5.28 -13.96 25.86
N ASN A 312 4.10 -14.54 25.99
CA ASN A 312 3.02 -14.32 25.05
C ASN A 312 2.92 -12.80 24.91
N PHE A 313 3.71 -12.22 24.00
CA PHE A 313 3.50 -10.85 23.52
C PHE A 313 2.07 -10.72 22.95
N ASN A 314 1.47 -11.84 22.56
CA ASN A 314 0.02 -12.00 22.34
C ASN A 314 -0.88 -11.64 23.55
N THR A 315 -0.36 -11.38 24.76
CA THR A 315 -1.19 -11.11 25.96
C THR A 315 -0.77 -9.92 26.82
N ASP A 316 0.47 -9.42 26.76
CA ASP A 316 0.84 -8.19 27.48
C ASP A 316 0.90 -6.98 26.55
N LEU A 317 -0.29 -6.50 26.21
CA LEU A 317 -0.58 -5.31 25.40
C LEU A 317 0.09 -4.01 25.89
N ARG A 318 0.87 -4.03 26.99
CA ARG A 318 1.45 -2.84 27.62
C ARG A 318 2.98 -2.82 27.69
N PHE A 319 3.68 -3.79 27.12
CA PHE A 319 5.15 -3.77 27.16
C PHE A 319 5.75 -2.51 26.51
N HIS A 320 5.26 -2.15 25.33
CA HIS A 320 5.62 -0.91 24.62
C HIS A 320 5.36 0.33 25.48
N GLU A 321 4.22 0.37 26.18
CA GLU A 321 3.84 1.46 27.09
C GLU A 321 4.81 1.53 28.27
N ARG A 322 5.20 0.39 28.87
CA ARG A 322 6.18 0.35 29.96
C ARG A 322 7.56 0.83 29.52
N LEU A 323 8.03 0.43 28.34
CA LEU A 323 9.28 0.96 27.76
C LEU A 323 9.20 2.47 27.55
N TYR A 324 8.08 2.95 27.00
CA TYR A 324 7.85 4.37 26.81
C TYR A 324 7.85 5.14 28.14
N GLU A 325 7.14 4.66 29.16
CA GLU A 325 7.09 5.28 30.48
C GLU A 325 8.45 5.27 31.19
N LYS A 326 9.24 4.20 31.04
CA LYS A 326 10.64 4.16 31.50
C LYS A 326 11.49 5.19 30.77
N PHE A 327 11.37 5.28 29.44
CA PHE A 327 12.12 6.23 28.63
C PHE A 327 11.81 7.69 29.04
N LYS A 328 10.55 8.05 29.26
CA LYS A 328 10.15 9.39 29.72
C LYS A 328 10.79 9.80 31.04
N LYS A 329 11.08 8.84 31.93
CA LYS A 329 11.70 9.07 33.24
C LYS A 329 13.23 9.16 33.17
N GLN A 330 13.84 8.78 32.05
CA GLN A 330 15.29 8.84 31.88
C GLN A 330 15.78 10.30 31.84
N LYS A 331 17.02 10.51 32.29
CA LYS A 331 17.70 11.80 32.19
C LYS A 331 18.66 11.84 31.01
N ILE A 332 18.64 12.94 30.28
CA ILE A 332 19.69 13.33 29.32
C ILE A 332 20.42 14.51 29.95
N GLY A 333 21.65 14.27 30.42
CA GLY A 333 22.36 15.21 31.29
C GLY A 333 21.60 15.41 32.61
N LYS A 334 21.25 16.66 32.93
CA LYS A 334 20.49 17.00 34.15
C LYS A 334 18.97 17.03 33.97
N LYS A 335 18.46 16.92 32.73
CA LYS A 335 17.03 17.06 32.42
C LYS A 335 16.38 15.70 32.20
N VAL A 336 15.19 15.51 32.77
CA VAL A 336 14.32 14.37 32.48
C VAL A 336 13.73 14.55 31.09
N ILE A 337 13.64 13.46 30.30
CA ILE A 337 13.07 13.48 28.95
C ILE A 337 11.63 14.00 28.97
N GLY A 338 10.81 13.50 29.90
CA GLY A 338 9.45 13.97 30.12
C GLY A 338 8.61 13.92 28.84
N LYS A 339 8.00 15.05 28.48
CA LYS A 339 7.12 15.19 27.31
C LYS A 339 7.84 15.58 26.02
N THR A 340 9.17 15.61 26.01
CA THR A 340 9.98 16.13 24.88
C THR A 340 9.62 15.47 23.55
N TYR A 341 9.26 14.19 23.57
CA TYR A 341 8.96 13.39 22.37
C TYR A 341 7.50 12.94 22.26
N ASP A 342 6.56 13.50 23.04
CA ASP A 342 5.14 13.10 23.01
C ASP A 342 4.49 13.22 21.60
N ASN A 343 5.05 14.03 20.70
CA ASN A 343 4.59 14.17 19.32
C ASN A 343 5.37 13.32 18.28
N TYR A 344 6.23 12.41 18.74
CA TYR A 344 6.96 11.45 17.90
C TYR A 344 6.25 10.09 17.94
N TYR A 345 6.39 9.32 16.86
CA TYR A 345 6.26 7.87 16.94
C TYR A 345 7.56 7.31 17.51
N HIS A 346 7.48 6.32 18.39
CA HIS A 346 8.67 5.76 19.04
C HIS A 346 8.95 4.37 18.48
N ILE A 347 10.17 4.17 17.99
CA ILE A 347 10.65 2.85 17.59
C ILE A 347 11.82 2.51 18.51
N PHE A 348 11.58 1.55 19.40
CA PHE A 348 12.58 1.00 20.30
C PHE A 348 13.33 -0.10 19.58
N PHE A 349 14.66 -0.10 19.69
CA PHE A 349 15.51 -1.12 19.12
C PHE A 349 16.29 -1.81 20.21
N THR A 350 16.23 -3.14 20.27
CA THR A 350 16.93 -3.93 21.28
C THR A 350 17.76 -5.03 20.65
N LYS A 351 18.83 -5.43 21.34
CA LYS A 351 19.70 -6.54 20.92
C LYS A 351 19.16 -7.91 21.34
N LYS A 352 17.95 -7.98 21.88
CA LYS A 352 17.31 -9.23 22.25
C LYS A 352 16.93 -10.04 21.01
N ILE A 353 17.15 -11.35 21.09
CA ILE A 353 16.62 -12.34 20.15
C ILE A 353 15.61 -13.16 20.93
N LEU A 354 14.36 -13.19 20.46
CA LEU A 354 13.29 -14.00 21.05
C LEU A 354 12.76 -14.96 20.00
N GLY A 355 12.74 -16.24 20.32
CA GLY A 355 12.23 -17.27 19.43
C GLY A 355 12.08 -18.61 20.14
N ASN A 356 11.28 -19.47 19.54
CA ASN A 356 11.06 -20.84 19.98
C ASN A 356 11.15 -21.78 18.76
N LYS A 357 10.72 -23.03 18.92
CA LYS A 357 10.69 -24.02 17.83
C LYS A 357 9.85 -23.60 16.60
N ASP A 358 8.90 -22.69 16.79
CA ASP A 358 7.91 -22.29 15.78
C ASP A 358 8.30 -20.97 15.06
N GLY A 359 9.31 -20.25 15.54
CA GLY A 359 9.84 -19.06 14.88
C GLY A 359 10.50 -18.05 15.80
N TYR A 360 10.85 -16.89 15.23
CA TYR A 360 11.45 -15.76 15.94
C TYR A 360 10.57 -14.52 15.79
N LEU A 361 10.46 -13.74 16.87
CA LEU A 361 9.84 -12.42 16.84
C LEU A 361 10.86 -11.41 16.30
N LEU A 362 10.44 -10.60 15.33
CA LEU A 362 11.30 -9.58 14.71
C LEU A 362 10.96 -8.18 15.19
N GLY A 363 9.68 -7.92 15.39
CA GLY A 363 9.16 -6.65 15.88
C GLY A 363 7.69 -6.77 16.26
N GLU A 364 7.19 -5.71 16.88
CA GLU A 364 5.81 -5.60 17.33
C GLU A 364 5.42 -4.13 17.49
N VAL A 365 4.11 -3.87 17.48
CA VAL A 365 3.51 -2.58 17.80
C VAL A 365 2.55 -2.69 18.98
N ASP A 366 2.29 -1.57 19.65
CA ASP A 366 1.24 -1.46 20.68
C ASP A 366 -0.17 -1.68 20.11
N ASP A 367 -0.48 -1.05 18.98
CA ASP A 367 -1.72 -1.28 18.23
C ASP A 367 -1.56 -0.81 16.76
N ILE A 368 -2.46 -1.26 15.89
CA ILE A 368 -2.62 -0.69 14.56
C ILE A 368 -3.15 0.74 14.69
N GLY A 369 -2.35 1.71 14.27
CA GLY A 369 -2.61 3.12 14.53
C GLY A 369 -2.14 3.58 15.91
N GLY A 370 -1.34 2.78 16.62
CA GLY A 370 -0.70 3.14 17.88
C GLY A 370 0.47 4.11 17.74
N ASP A 371 1.29 4.26 18.77
CA ASP A 371 2.40 5.25 18.81
C ASP A 371 3.79 4.62 19.03
N HIS A 372 3.86 3.33 19.36
CA HIS A 372 5.10 2.69 19.79
C HIS A 372 5.31 1.34 19.12
N ALA A 373 6.55 1.10 18.66
CA ALA A 373 7.00 -0.19 18.15
C ALA A 373 8.29 -0.63 18.86
N ILE A 374 8.50 -1.94 18.98
CA ILE A 374 9.80 -2.52 19.32
C ILE A 374 10.32 -3.38 18.17
N ILE A 375 11.60 -3.26 17.88
CA ILE A 375 12.34 -4.06 16.91
C ILE A 375 13.44 -4.83 17.65
N LEU A 376 13.43 -6.15 17.47
CA LEU A 376 14.40 -7.08 18.04
C LEU A 376 15.67 -7.16 17.17
N ASP A 377 16.65 -7.97 17.56
CA ASP A 377 17.91 -8.09 16.82
C ASP A 377 17.74 -8.88 15.51
N VAL A 378 17.16 -8.23 14.50
CA VAL A 378 16.96 -8.76 13.15
C VAL A 378 18.25 -9.33 12.55
N ARG A 379 19.39 -8.67 12.79
CA ARG A 379 20.70 -9.13 12.29
C ARG A 379 21.20 -10.34 13.07
N GLY A 380 20.97 -10.36 14.38
CA GLY A 380 21.18 -11.51 15.25
C GLY A 380 20.37 -12.71 14.78
N VAL A 381 19.06 -12.53 14.57
CA VAL A 381 18.16 -13.57 14.05
C VAL A 381 18.67 -14.11 12.72
N SER A 382 18.97 -13.24 11.73
CA SER A 382 19.53 -13.66 10.43
C SER A 382 20.76 -14.56 10.58
N LYS A 383 21.68 -14.24 11.50
CA LYS A 383 22.88 -15.04 11.76
C LYS A 383 22.54 -16.38 12.44
N THR A 384 21.64 -16.36 13.41
CA THR A 384 21.26 -17.54 14.18
C THR A 384 20.47 -18.55 13.32
N THR A 385 19.60 -18.08 12.45
CA THR A 385 18.72 -18.93 11.63
C THR A 385 19.25 -19.22 10.24
N GLY A 386 20.24 -18.46 9.77
CA GLY A 386 20.66 -18.47 8.36
C GLY A 386 19.65 -17.80 7.42
N THR A 387 18.59 -17.17 7.95
CA THR A 387 17.64 -16.40 7.14
C THR A 387 18.37 -15.27 6.42
N PRO A 388 18.24 -15.12 5.08
CA PRO A 388 18.87 -14.02 4.37
C PRO A 388 18.47 -12.68 4.98
N LEU A 389 19.42 -11.79 5.25
CA LEU A 389 19.09 -10.55 5.94
C LEU A 389 18.03 -9.72 5.18
N ASN A 390 18.10 -9.70 3.85
CA ASN A 390 17.14 -8.98 2.99
C ASN A 390 15.69 -9.48 3.16
N SER A 391 15.50 -10.71 3.63
CA SER A 391 14.22 -11.35 3.92
C SER A 391 13.55 -10.86 5.20
N ILE A 392 14.27 -10.13 6.05
CA ILE A 392 13.75 -9.66 7.35
C ILE A 392 14.18 -8.23 7.68
N ILE A 393 14.98 -7.59 6.82
CA ILE A 393 15.46 -6.22 7.06
C ILE A 393 14.33 -5.18 6.96
N SER A 394 13.16 -5.56 6.43
CA SER A 394 12.01 -4.66 6.28
C SER A 394 11.24 -4.45 7.60
N THR A 395 11.51 -5.22 8.67
CA THR A 395 10.73 -5.25 9.92
C THR A 395 10.46 -3.87 10.52
N ALA A 396 11.46 -3.00 10.65
CA ALA A 396 11.22 -1.68 11.23
C ALA A 396 10.23 -0.84 10.40
N ALA A 397 10.25 -0.99 9.08
CA ALA A 397 9.26 -0.34 8.22
C ALA A 397 7.90 -1.03 8.31
N HIS A 398 7.85 -2.36 8.41
CA HIS A 398 6.62 -3.13 8.61
C HIS A 398 5.88 -2.68 9.87
N GLU A 399 6.55 -2.67 11.03
CA GLU A 399 5.96 -2.22 12.29
C GLU A 399 5.55 -0.75 12.21
N PHE A 400 6.38 0.08 11.58
CA PHE A 400 6.02 1.48 11.40
C PHE A 400 4.76 1.67 10.55
N PHE A 401 4.52 0.82 9.55
CA PHE A 401 3.30 0.85 8.77
C PHE A 401 2.06 0.40 9.56
N HIS A 402 2.20 -0.50 10.53
CA HIS A 402 1.14 -0.77 11.50
C HIS A 402 0.78 0.47 12.31
N LEU A 403 1.75 1.24 12.81
CA LEU A 403 1.50 2.53 13.49
C LEU A 403 0.79 3.56 12.59
N MET A 404 0.86 3.38 11.27
CA MET A 404 0.17 4.17 10.25
C MET A 404 -1.19 3.59 9.83
N GLY A 405 -1.67 2.57 10.54
CA GLY A 405 -3.00 2.00 10.37
C GLY A 405 -3.08 0.87 9.34
N LEU A 406 -1.95 0.42 8.79
CA LEU A 406 -1.96 -0.72 7.87
C LEU A 406 -2.15 -2.03 8.63
N SER A 407 -2.99 -2.91 8.10
CA SER A 407 -3.08 -4.30 8.54
C SER A 407 -2.32 -5.19 7.57
N HIS A 408 -1.99 -6.41 8.00
CA HIS A 408 -1.46 -7.42 7.10
C HIS A 408 -2.39 -7.65 5.90
N THR A 409 -1.81 -7.80 4.72
CA THR A 409 -2.55 -8.00 3.47
C THR A 409 -3.23 -9.35 3.38
N PHE A 410 -2.92 -10.28 4.28
CA PHE A 410 -3.51 -11.61 4.36
C PHE A 410 -4.56 -11.76 5.47
N LEU A 411 -5.02 -10.65 6.07
CA LEU A 411 -6.08 -10.64 7.09
C LEU A 411 -7.32 -9.89 6.61
N ASN A 412 -8.51 -10.30 7.03
CA ASN A 412 -9.80 -9.67 6.65
C ASN A 412 -9.95 -8.20 7.09
N LYS A 413 -9.06 -7.69 7.95
CA LYS A 413 -8.98 -6.26 8.30
C LYS A 413 -8.39 -5.41 7.15
N SER A 414 -7.67 -6.03 6.22
CA SER A 414 -7.18 -5.38 4.99
C SER A 414 -8.33 -5.14 4.01
N LYS A 415 -8.25 -4.05 3.23
CA LYS A 415 -9.25 -3.73 2.19
C LYS A 415 -9.38 -4.85 1.15
N PHE A 416 -8.25 -5.46 0.78
CA PHE A 416 -8.19 -6.63 -0.08
C PHE A 416 -7.32 -7.67 0.61
N VAL A 417 -7.77 -8.92 0.60
CA VAL A 417 -7.05 -10.03 1.23
C VAL A 417 -6.35 -10.86 0.17
N PHE A 418 -5.05 -11.02 0.34
CA PHE A 418 -4.21 -11.84 -0.52
C PHE A 418 -3.75 -13.10 0.23
N LYS A 419 -3.46 -14.15 -0.53
CA LYS A 419 -2.82 -15.34 0.01
C LYS A 419 -1.45 -14.98 0.55
N LYS A 420 -1.26 -15.17 1.85
CA LYS A 420 -0.02 -14.90 2.58
C LYS A 420 1.21 -15.40 1.81
N PHE A 421 2.28 -14.62 1.79
CA PHE A 421 3.56 -14.93 1.14
C PHE A 421 3.58 -14.90 -0.41
N HIS A 422 2.68 -14.16 -1.06
CA HIS A 422 2.58 -14.17 -2.53
C HIS A 422 2.72 -12.78 -3.17
N THR A 423 2.87 -11.73 -2.38
CA THR A 423 3.06 -10.35 -2.84
C THR A 423 4.37 -9.75 -2.34
N ASP A 424 4.87 -8.75 -3.05
CA ASP A 424 6.01 -7.91 -2.66
C ASP A 424 5.62 -6.75 -1.73
N ASN A 425 4.42 -6.82 -1.14
CA ASN A 425 3.94 -5.84 -0.19
C ASN A 425 4.66 -6.00 1.15
N VAL A 426 5.09 -4.87 1.73
CA VAL A 426 5.74 -4.86 3.05
C VAL A 426 4.89 -5.49 4.15
N MET A 427 3.56 -5.56 3.98
CA MET A 427 2.62 -6.12 4.96
C MET A 427 2.25 -7.60 4.74
N ASP A 428 2.91 -8.33 3.82
CA ASP A 428 2.54 -9.71 3.44
C ASP A 428 3.43 -10.81 4.07
N TYR A 429 4.49 -10.42 4.76
CA TYR A 429 5.55 -11.30 5.30
C TYR A 429 6.25 -12.19 4.26
N SER A 430 6.08 -11.92 2.96
CA SER A 430 6.66 -12.74 1.87
C SER A 430 8.18 -12.73 1.84
N ASP A 431 8.78 -11.80 2.58
CA ASP A 431 10.21 -11.72 2.78
C ASP A 431 10.69 -12.89 3.65
N ILE A 432 9.89 -13.43 4.58
CA ILE A 432 10.27 -14.53 5.48
C ILE A 432 10.48 -15.88 4.73
N VAL A 433 11.75 -16.31 4.62
CA VAL A 433 12.39 -17.63 4.29
C VAL A 433 11.78 -18.52 3.19
N THR A 434 10.47 -18.72 3.10
CA THR A 434 9.89 -19.75 2.23
C THR A 434 9.75 -19.33 0.76
N LYS A 435 9.71 -18.02 0.48
CA LYS A 435 9.47 -17.48 -0.89
C LYS A 435 10.51 -16.47 -1.36
N ASP A 436 11.23 -15.84 -0.44
CA ASP A 436 12.29 -14.85 -0.74
C ASP A 436 11.77 -13.75 -1.71
N ILE A 437 10.58 -13.23 -1.42
CA ILE A 437 9.97 -12.11 -2.15
C ILE A 437 10.23 -10.83 -1.34
N PRO A 438 10.89 -9.81 -1.90
CA PRO A 438 11.23 -8.62 -1.13
C PRO A 438 9.99 -7.79 -0.76
N GLY A 439 9.86 -7.42 0.52
CA GLY A 439 8.85 -6.46 1.00
C GLY A 439 9.26 -5.03 0.67
N ILE A 440 8.92 -4.57 -0.55
CA ILE A 440 9.35 -3.27 -1.10
C ILE A 440 8.19 -2.40 -1.60
N TYR A 441 6.96 -2.93 -1.67
CA TYR A 441 5.77 -2.19 -2.11
C TYR A 441 4.80 -1.88 -0.98
N THR A 442 4.02 -0.82 -1.21
CA THR A 442 2.72 -0.56 -0.62
C THR A 442 1.72 -0.25 -1.74
N PHE A 443 0.47 -0.66 -1.56
CA PHE A 443 -0.60 -0.47 -2.56
C PHE A 443 -1.19 0.94 -2.50
N LYS A 444 -1.78 1.41 -3.60
CA LYS A 444 -2.35 2.76 -3.67
C LYS A 444 -3.43 3.02 -2.61
N TRP A 445 -4.21 1.98 -2.27
CA TRP A 445 -5.24 2.10 -1.24
C TRP A 445 -4.63 2.19 0.17
N GLN A 446 -3.46 1.59 0.40
CA GLN A 446 -2.71 1.73 1.65
C GLN A 446 -2.15 3.15 1.80
N TRP A 447 -1.73 3.81 0.71
CA TRP A 447 -1.26 5.21 0.77
C TRP A 447 -2.32 6.15 1.36
N SER A 448 -3.59 5.95 0.99
CA SER A 448 -4.71 6.73 1.53
C SER A 448 -4.95 6.47 3.02
N ILE A 449 -4.81 5.22 3.47
CA ILE A 449 -4.91 4.86 4.90
C ILE A 449 -3.80 5.54 5.69
N VAL A 450 -2.55 5.40 5.25
CA VAL A 450 -1.38 6.02 5.89
C VAL A 450 -1.59 7.52 6.05
N GLN A 451 -1.97 8.23 4.98
CA GLN A 451 -2.19 9.67 5.06
C GLN A 451 -3.34 10.05 6.00
N SER A 452 -4.41 9.27 6.02
CA SER A 452 -5.59 9.50 6.85
C SER A 452 -5.28 9.29 8.33
N THR A 453 -4.55 8.23 8.68
CA THR A 453 -4.11 7.95 10.05
C THR A 453 -3.24 9.09 10.59
N ILE A 454 -2.28 9.57 9.79
CA ILE A 454 -1.41 10.71 10.17
C ILE A 454 -2.25 11.97 10.41
N ALA A 455 -3.22 12.25 9.53
CA ALA A 455 -4.09 13.41 9.66
C ALA A 455 -4.97 13.33 10.94
N ALA A 456 -5.55 12.16 11.21
CA ALA A 456 -6.37 11.90 12.39
C ALA A 456 -5.56 12.10 13.69
N LYS A 457 -4.36 11.52 13.78
CA LYS A 457 -3.47 11.71 14.94
C LYS A 457 -3.06 13.16 15.15
N LYS A 458 -2.74 13.88 14.07
CA LYS A 458 -2.40 15.32 14.15
C LYS A 458 -3.58 16.14 14.69
N LYS A 459 -4.81 15.78 14.35
CA LYS A 459 -6.03 16.42 14.88
C LYS A 459 -6.21 16.09 16.37
N ALA A 460 -6.08 14.81 16.75
CA ALA A 460 -6.21 14.37 18.14
C ALA A 460 -5.19 15.04 19.08
N ARG A 461 -3.95 15.27 18.61
CA ARG A 461 -2.88 15.94 19.38
C ARG A 461 -3.05 17.46 19.50
N LYS A 462 -3.88 18.10 18.66
CA LYS A 462 -4.18 19.55 18.76
C LYS A 462 -5.37 19.88 19.68
N GLY A 463 -6.22 18.89 19.97
CA GLY A 463 -7.37 19.04 20.86
C GLY A 463 -7.09 18.66 22.32
N LYS A 464 -5.85 18.30 22.63
CA LYS A 464 -5.29 18.14 23.99
C LYS A 464 -4.33 19.29 24.23
#